data_AF-A0A663MYT9-F1
#
_entry.id   AF-A0A663MYT9-F1
#
_cell.length_a   1.000
_cell.length_b   1.000
_cell.length_c   1.000
_cell.angle_alpha   90.00
_cell.angle_beta   90.00
_cell.angle_gamma   90.00
#
_symmetry.space_group_name_H-M   'P 1'
#
loop_
_entity.id
_entity.type
_entity.pdbx_description
1 polymer ?
#
loop_
_entity_poly.entity_id
_entity_poly.type
_entity_poly.pdbx_seq_one_letter_code
_entity_poly.pdbx_strand_id
1 'polypeptide(L)'
;SSCAAFLRAELSRVWEAPPAVLFRQLLAGSGWQRRWARSGYEANPGRFQLTAGRFYGDAARDKGLQTSENAKFCAISSRFKPFSNKGKADHSAYCESFFSSDLDQKNLSGDSHYYIMFGPDICGSETKKVHFKCLKIVLAFFKTQVDRYTHLYTLILRPDQTYKVNIDNEMVASGKLEDDLEFLPLRKINDPTVRKPIDWDDQMQIDDPNDIKPEGWDEPEYVMDTSAGKSEDWDDAVNGEWHYPMNISLSWREWKPRQIDNPNYRGVWPHPQTDNPNYSPDFSIYSYENISIIGLGI
;
A
#
# COMPACT_ATOMS: atom_id res chain seq x y z
N SER A 1 -0.48 13.17 -16.32
CA SER A 1 -1.56 13.00 -15.34
C SER A 1 -1.39 14.06 -14.27
N SER A 2 -2.16 15.16 -14.35
CA SER A 2 -2.09 16.25 -13.37
C SER A 2 -3.07 15.97 -12.23
N CYS A 3 -2.57 15.78 -11.00
CA CYS A 3 -3.40 15.88 -9.81
C CYS A 3 -3.76 17.37 -9.61
N ALA A 4 -4.91 17.80 -10.13
CA ALA A 4 -5.47 19.10 -9.82
C ALA A 4 -6.19 18.99 -8.46
N ALA A 5 -5.45 19.17 -7.36
CA ALA A 5 -6.06 19.28 -6.05
C ALA A 5 -6.68 20.68 -5.90
N PHE A 6 -8.00 20.78 -5.75
CA PHE A 6 -8.65 22.02 -5.32
C PHE A 6 -8.80 21.96 -3.80
N LEU A 7 -8.02 22.78 -3.08
CA LEU A 7 -7.86 22.66 -1.63
C LEU A 7 -8.82 23.55 -0.84
N ARG A 8 -9.49 22.97 0.15
CA ARG A 8 -10.04 23.64 1.36
C ARG A 8 -9.73 22.73 2.54
N ALA A 9 -9.01 23.24 3.54
CA ALA A 9 -8.56 22.45 4.70
C ALA A 9 -9.17 22.99 5.99
N GLU A 10 -9.65 22.08 6.85
CA GLU A 10 -10.19 22.39 8.17
C GLU A 10 -9.80 21.27 9.15
N LEU A 11 -9.20 21.67 10.28
CA LEU A 11 -8.76 20.81 11.37
C LEU A 11 -9.47 21.27 12.64
N SER A 12 -10.21 20.36 13.28
CA SER A 12 -11.09 20.71 14.40
C SER A 12 -11.04 19.68 15.53
N ARG A 13 -11.22 20.17 16.77
CA ARG A 13 -11.45 19.36 17.98
C ARG A 13 -12.91 19.40 18.35
N VAL A 14 -13.48 18.25 18.70
CA VAL A 14 -14.94 18.12 18.93
C VAL A 14 -15.31 17.86 20.41
N TRP A 15 -14.36 17.98 21.36
CA TRP A 15 -14.65 17.74 22.78
C TRP A 15 -15.17 18.96 23.56
N GLU A 16 -14.86 20.18 23.11
CA GLU A 16 -15.34 21.42 23.73
C GLU A 16 -16.51 21.96 22.90
N ALA A 17 -17.57 22.43 23.56
CA ALA A 17 -18.61 23.21 22.91
C ALA A 17 -18.29 24.70 23.12
N PRO A 18 -18.06 25.50 22.06
CA PRO A 18 -18.02 25.12 20.64
C PRO A 18 -16.71 24.39 20.25
N PRO A 19 -16.72 23.59 19.16
CA PRO A 19 -15.55 22.83 18.71
C PRO A 19 -14.37 23.76 18.46
N ALA A 20 -13.20 23.42 19.01
CA ALA A 20 -12.00 24.23 18.84
C ALA A 20 -11.41 23.98 17.45
N VAL A 21 -11.58 24.93 16.54
CA VAL A 21 -10.94 24.95 15.24
C VAL A 21 -9.46 25.28 15.42
N LEU A 22 -8.58 24.32 15.14
CA LEU A 22 -7.13 24.47 15.33
C LEU A 22 -6.47 25.11 14.11
N PHE A 23 -6.96 24.73 12.92
CA PHE A 23 -6.50 25.28 11.66
C PHE A 23 -7.67 25.31 10.68
N ARG A 24 -7.85 26.44 9.99
CA ARG A 24 -8.84 26.56 8.93
C ARG A 24 -8.31 27.43 7.81
N GLN A 25 -8.37 26.89 6.61
CA GLN A 25 -7.86 27.54 5.42
C GLN A 25 -8.99 27.73 4.41
N LEU A 26 -9.53 28.95 4.39
CA LEU A 26 -10.39 29.45 3.31
C LEU A 26 -9.52 30.27 2.34
N LEU A 27 -9.50 29.86 1.08
CA LEU A 27 -8.64 30.42 0.03
C LEU A 27 -9.36 31.47 -0.83
N ALA A 28 -10.17 32.33 -0.20
CA ALA A 28 -10.98 33.34 -0.89
C ALA A 28 -10.21 34.61 -1.32
N GLY A 29 -8.88 34.71 -1.09
CA GLY A 29 -8.11 35.92 -1.36
C GLY A 29 -6.62 35.72 -1.62
N SER A 30 -5.95 36.77 -2.12
CA SER A 30 -4.53 36.78 -2.55
C SER A 30 -3.51 36.65 -1.42
N GLY A 31 -3.93 36.73 -0.16
CA GLY A 31 -3.05 36.70 1.02
C GLY A 31 -2.54 35.31 1.43
N TRP A 32 -2.85 34.24 0.70
CA TRP A 32 -2.47 32.87 1.07
C TRP A 32 -0.95 32.68 1.11
N GLN A 33 -0.20 33.36 0.23
CA GLN A 33 1.26 33.28 0.14
C GLN A 33 1.97 33.77 1.40
N ARG A 34 1.31 34.57 2.24
CA ARG A 34 1.86 34.99 3.55
C ARG A 34 1.78 33.89 4.60
N ARG A 35 0.83 32.94 4.46
CA ARG A 35 0.61 31.84 5.39
C ARG A 35 1.32 30.55 4.98
N TRP A 36 1.56 30.38 3.68
CA TRP A 36 2.20 29.19 3.12
C TRP A 36 3.65 29.48 2.73
N ALA A 37 4.58 28.80 3.41
CA ALA A 37 5.99 28.80 3.07
C ALA A 37 6.26 27.75 1.98
N ARG A 38 7.08 28.11 1.00
CA ARG A 38 7.57 27.18 -0.03
C ARG A 38 8.86 26.52 0.44
N SER A 39 9.00 25.23 0.17
CA SER A 39 10.27 24.54 0.35
C SER A 39 11.29 24.98 -0.70
N GLY A 40 12.55 25.09 -0.28
CA GLY A 40 13.73 25.28 -1.11
C GLY A 40 14.61 24.04 -1.19
N TYR A 41 14.14 22.87 -0.75
CA TYR A 41 14.87 21.60 -0.84
C TYR A 41 15.24 21.25 -2.29
N GLU A 42 14.27 21.37 -3.19
CA GLU A 42 14.48 21.10 -4.61
C GLU A 42 14.97 22.36 -5.33
N ALA A 43 15.89 22.23 -6.28
CA ALA A 43 16.43 23.36 -7.03
C ALA A 43 15.38 24.03 -7.95
N ASN A 44 14.40 23.26 -8.45
CA ASN A 44 13.35 23.75 -9.34
C ASN A 44 11.96 23.20 -8.94
N PRO A 45 11.42 23.61 -7.77
CA PRO A 45 10.17 23.10 -7.27
C PRO A 45 9.01 23.65 -8.12
N GLY A 46 8.00 22.81 -8.34
CA GLY A 46 6.78 23.22 -9.01
C GLY A 46 6.03 24.30 -8.23
N ARG A 47 5.11 24.98 -8.91
CA ARG A 47 4.37 26.11 -8.35
C ARG A 47 2.91 25.74 -8.05
N PHE A 48 2.42 26.30 -6.95
CA PHE A 48 0.99 26.35 -6.65
C PHE A 48 0.41 27.67 -7.13
N GLN A 49 -0.76 27.59 -7.76
CA GLN A 49 -1.57 28.72 -8.19
C GLN A 49 -2.91 28.69 -7.49
N LEU A 50 -3.41 29.86 -7.10
CA LEU A 50 -4.77 30.01 -6.62
C LEU A 50 -5.72 30.11 -7.81
N THR A 51 -6.60 29.14 -7.97
CA THR A 51 -7.57 29.11 -9.08
C THR A 51 -8.80 28.26 -8.70
N ALA A 52 -9.94 28.50 -9.35
CA ALA A 52 -11.13 27.65 -9.25
C ALA A 52 -11.19 26.59 -10.37
N GLY A 53 -10.18 26.56 -11.24
CA GLY A 53 -10.11 25.59 -12.32
C GLY A 53 -11.01 25.93 -13.51
N ARG A 54 -11.31 24.90 -14.30
CA ARG A 54 -12.19 25.01 -15.49
C ARG A 54 -13.67 24.80 -15.15
N PHE A 55 -13.96 24.02 -14.12
CA PHE A 55 -15.31 23.67 -13.68
C PHE A 55 -15.39 23.88 -12.17
N TYR A 56 -16.38 24.64 -11.72
CA TYR A 56 -16.58 25.02 -10.32
C TYR A 56 -18.07 25.23 -10.06
N GLY A 57 -18.50 25.10 -8.80
CA GLY A 57 -19.84 25.53 -8.39
C GLY A 57 -19.91 27.05 -8.23
N ASP A 58 -18.85 27.65 -7.69
CA ASP A 58 -18.73 29.08 -7.42
C ASP A 58 -17.29 29.56 -7.60
N ALA A 59 -17.07 30.47 -8.55
CA ALA A 59 -15.74 30.94 -8.94
C ALA A 59 -14.95 31.65 -7.82
N ALA A 60 -15.64 32.21 -6.83
CA ALA A 60 -15.02 32.92 -5.71
C ALA A 60 -14.75 31.99 -4.54
N ARG A 61 -15.71 31.11 -4.24
CA ARG A 61 -15.65 30.17 -3.13
C ARG A 61 -14.76 28.96 -3.42
N ASP A 62 -14.75 28.47 -4.65
CA ASP A 62 -14.07 27.21 -5.00
C ASP A 62 -12.62 27.44 -5.45
N LYS A 63 -12.06 28.62 -5.18
CA LYS A 63 -10.62 28.86 -5.35
C LYS A 63 -9.83 27.98 -4.39
N GLY A 64 -8.90 27.21 -4.93
CA GLY A 64 -7.99 26.33 -4.21
C GLY A 64 -6.56 26.44 -4.72
N LEU A 65 -5.61 25.80 -4.01
CA LEU A 65 -4.21 25.72 -4.44
C LEU A 65 -4.03 24.57 -5.44
N GLN A 66 -3.88 24.90 -6.72
CA GLN A 66 -3.66 23.93 -7.78
C GLN A 66 -2.18 23.90 -8.19
N THR A 67 -1.63 22.72 -8.46
CA THR A 67 -0.31 22.59 -9.11
C THR A 67 -0.38 23.09 -10.55
N SER A 68 0.56 23.94 -10.97
CA SER A 68 0.55 24.56 -12.31
C SER A 68 1.44 23.84 -13.33
N GLU A 69 2.35 22.98 -12.86
CA GLU A 69 3.39 22.35 -13.69
C GLU A 69 3.31 20.83 -13.57
N ASN A 70 3.44 20.13 -14.70
CA ASN A 70 3.47 18.68 -14.73
C ASN A 70 4.85 18.15 -14.35
N ALA A 71 4.88 16.96 -13.73
CA ALA A 71 6.12 16.23 -13.41
C ALA A 71 7.14 17.02 -12.58
N LYS A 72 6.66 17.91 -11.70
CA LYS A 72 7.49 18.62 -10.73
C LYS A 72 7.00 18.39 -9.32
N PHE A 73 7.93 18.10 -8.42
CA PHE A 73 7.66 18.03 -7.01
C PHE A 73 7.30 19.43 -6.48
N CYS A 74 6.20 19.50 -5.75
CA CYS A 74 5.64 20.73 -5.19
C CYS A 74 5.55 20.56 -3.67
N ALA A 75 6.25 21.42 -2.93
CA ALA A 75 6.25 21.39 -1.47
C ALA A 75 5.93 22.77 -0.85
N ILE A 76 4.83 22.83 -0.11
CA ILE A 76 4.43 24.01 0.67
C ILE A 76 3.99 23.58 2.07
N SER A 77 4.18 24.46 3.05
CA SER A 77 3.74 24.23 4.43
C SER A 77 3.19 25.48 5.07
N SER A 78 2.32 25.32 6.06
CA SER A 78 1.78 26.42 6.86
C SER A 78 1.90 26.10 8.34
N ARG A 79 2.33 27.10 9.12
CA ARG A 79 2.46 27.01 10.57
C ARG A 79 1.22 27.56 11.25
N PHE A 80 0.79 26.91 12.31
CA PHE A 80 -0.31 27.34 13.19
C PHE A 80 0.09 27.19 14.66
N LYS A 81 -0.83 27.51 15.58
CA LYS A 81 -0.55 27.46 17.02
C LYS A 81 -0.29 26.00 17.44
N PRO A 82 0.86 25.69 18.06
CA PRO A 82 1.19 24.33 18.47
C PRO A 82 0.13 23.73 19.39
N PHE A 83 -0.15 22.44 19.21
CA PHE A 83 -1.10 21.71 20.02
C PHE A 83 -0.71 20.23 20.19
N SER A 84 -1.33 19.56 21.18
CA SER A 84 -1.28 18.10 21.33
C SER A 84 -2.69 17.51 21.27
N ASN A 85 -2.84 16.36 20.61
CA ASN A 85 -4.09 15.60 20.56
C ASN A 85 -4.21 14.56 21.69
N LYS A 86 -3.29 14.53 22.66
CA LYS A 86 -3.35 13.63 23.81
C LYS A 86 -4.67 13.79 24.59
N GLY A 87 -5.39 12.68 24.75
CA GLY A 87 -6.71 12.65 25.41
C GLY A 87 -7.83 13.38 24.66
N LYS A 88 -7.64 13.78 23.40
CA LYS A 88 -8.62 14.53 22.61
C LYS A 88 -8.83 13.88 21.24
N ALA A 89 -10.09 13.77 20.81
CA ALA A 89 -10.38 13.33 19.44
C ALA A 89 -9.97 14.43 18.45
N ASP A 90 -9.23 14.03 17.41
CA ASP A 90 -8.74 14.91 16.37
C ASP A 90 -9.43 14.59 15.04
N HIS A 91 -9.87 15.63 14.34
CA HIS A 91 -10.53 15.52 13.03
C HIS A 91 -9.69 16.27 12.02
N SER A 92 -8.96 15.53 11.19
CA SER A 92 -8.22 16.08 10.06
C SER A 92 -8.99 15.87 8.77
N ALA A 93 -9.14 16.93 7.98
CA ALA A 93 -9.68 16.85 6.64
C ALA A 93 -8.56 17.05 5.62
N TYR A 94 -8.52 16.19 4.60
CA TYR A 94 -7.73 16.31 3.37
C TYR A 94 -6.25 15.86 3.35
N CYS A 95 -5.68 15.80 2.13
CA CYS A 95 -4.33 15.41 1.72
C CYS A 95 -3.18 16.11 2.47
N GLU A 96 -2.95 15.83 3.74
CA GLU A 96 -2.03 16.64 4.54
C GLU A 96 -1.11 15.78 5.38
N SER A 97 0.15 16.21 5.43
CA SER A 97 1.15 15.72 6.37
C SER A 97 1.23 16.67 7.56
N PHE A 98 1.07 16.15 8.77
CA PHE A 98 1.23 16.90 10.02
C PHE A 98 2.63 16.75 10.57
N PHE A 99 3.24 17.84 11.00
CA PHE A 99 4.63 17.87 11.47
C PHE A 99 4.77 18.53 12.84
N SER A 100 5.87 18.18 13.53
CA SER A 100 6.33 18.87 14.74
C SER A 100 6.64 20.35 14.45
N SER A 101 6.59 21.18 15.48
CA SER A 101 7.06 22.57 15.42
C SER A 101 8.51 22.75 14.99
N ASP A 102 9.34 21.71 15.18
CA ASP A 102 10.78 21.75 14.92
C ASP A 102 11.13 21.58 13.44
N LEU A 103 10.14 21.25 12.60
CA LEU A 103 10.36 21.10 11.16
C LEU A 103 10.82 22.43 10.52
N ASP A 104 11.92 22.35 9.77
CA ASP A 104 12.35 23.43 8.88
C ASP A 104 11.50 23.43 7.59
N GLN A 105 10.52 24.34 7.53
CA GLN A 105 9.65 24.52 6.37
C GLN A 105 10.41 24.84 5.06
N LYS A 106 11.62 25.41 5.15
CA LYS A 106 12.45 25.69 3.96
C LYS A 106 13.11 24.44 3.40
N ASN A 107 13.22 23.39 4.20
CA ASN A 107 13.85 22.13 3.81
C ASN A 107 12.85 20.96 3.80
N LEU A 108 11.56 21.25 3.60
CA LEU A 108 10.51 20.24 3.54
C LEU A 108 10.69 19.35 2.30
N SER A 109 10.76 18.05 2.52
CA SER A 109 10.93 17.00 1.52
C SER A 109 10.08 15.77 1.85
N GLY A 110 10.04 14.78 0.96
CA GLY A 110 9.36 13.50 1.21
C GLY A 110 9.92 12.70 2.40
N ASP A 111 11.19 12.94 2.76
CA ASP A 111 11.87 12.25 3.88
C ASP A 111 11.67 12.93 5.24
N SER A 112 11.11 14.15 5.23
CA SER A 112 10.84 14.92 6.44
C SER A 112 9.95 14.14 7.41
N HIS A 113 10.30 14.15 8.70
CA HIS A 113 9.57 13.41 9.72
C HIS A 113 8.19 14.00 9.99
N TYR A 114 7.14 13.32 9.52
CA TYR A 114 5.74 13.65 9.81
C TYR A 114 5.15 12.71 10.87
N TYR A 115 4.11 13.20 11.57
CA TYR A 115 3.30 12.42 12.49
C TYR A 115 2.23 11.62 11.76
N ILE A 116 1.42 12.29 10.94
CA ILE A 116 0.33 11.70 10.19
C ILE A 116 0.44 12.18 8.75
N MET A 117 0.24 11.30 7.77
CA MET A 117 0.06 11.62 6.37
C MET A 117 -1.25 10.96 5.92
N PHE A 118 -2.20 11.75 5.45
CA PHE A 118 -3.50 11.23 5.02
C PHE A 118 -3.93 11.89 3.72
N GLY A 119 -4.33 11.11 2.71
CA GLY A 119 -4.87 11.65 1.45
C GLY A 119 -4.83 10.70 0.26
N PRO A 120 -5.61 10.96 -0.81
CA PRO A 120 -5.50 10.25 -2.07
C PRO A 120 -4.10 10.38 -2.72
N ASP A 121 -3.64 9.26 -3.26
CA ASP A 121 -2.50 9.13 -4.15
C ASP A 121 -2.92 8.37 -5.41
N ILE A 122 -2.68 9.02 -6.53
CA ILE A 122 -3.08 8.56 -7.86
C ILE A 122 -1.86 8.61 -8.76
N CYS A 123 -1.23 7.46 -8.96
CA CYS A 123 -0.11 7.27 -9.87
C CYS A 123 -0.43 6.13 -10.86
N GLY A 124 -0.58 6.49 -12.14
CA GLY A 124 -0.87 5.52 -13.19
C GLY A 124 -2.17 4.73 -13.00
N SER A 125 -2.20 3.50 -13.53
CA SER A 125 -3.34 2.58 -13.43
C SER A 125 -3.36 1.77 -12.13
N GLU A 126 -2.19 1.53 -11.52
CA GLU A 126 -2.00 0.58 -10.42
C GLU A 126 -2.15 1.22 -9.03
N THR A 127 -1.77 2.49 -8.89
CA THR A 127 -1.82 3.19 -7.60
C THR A 127 -2.96 4.20 -7.60
N LYS A 128 -4.11 3.79 -7.05
CA LYS A 128 -5.33 4.60 -6.88
C LYS A 128 -5.89 4.38 -5.48
N LYS A 129 -5.18 4.92 -4.48
CA LYS A 129 -5.40 4.58 -3.08
C LYS A 129 -5.38 5.82 -2.21
N VAL A 130 -6.16 5.84 -1.13
CA VAL A 130 -6.02 6.81 -0.05
C VAL A 130 -4.96 6.29 0.90
N HIS A 131 -3.88 7.05 1.08
CA HIS A 131 -2.89 6.76 2.13
C HIS A 131 -3.43 7.24 3.47
N PHE A 132 -3.24 6.41 4.47
CA PHE A 132 -3.21 6.81 5.87
C PHE A 132 -1.92 6.24 6.45
N LYS A 133 -1.00 7.11 6.86
CA LYS A 133 0.29 6.75 7.46
C LYS A 133 0.48 7.48 8.78
N CYS A 134 1.08 6.79 9.74
CA CYS A 134 1.44 7.29 11.04
C CYS A 134 2.92 7.01 11.26
N LEU A 135 3.74 8.04 11.57
CA LEU A 135 5.17 7.89 11.89
C LEU A 135 5.94 6.98 10.91
N LYS A 136 5.65 7.12 9.60
CA LYS A 136 6.21 6.32 8.48
C LYS A 136 5.68 4.87 8.31
N ILE A 137 4.75 4.41 9.15
CA ILE A 137 4.07 3.12 9.01
C ILE A 137 2.77 3.31 8.22
N VAL A 138 2.54 2.44 7.23
CA VAL A 138 1.34 2.46 6.37
C VAL A 138 0.22 1.72 7.07
N LEU A 139 -0.89 2.40 7.37
CA LEU A 139 -2.04 1.82 8.07
C LEU A 139 -2.99 1.06 7.14
N ALA A 140 -3.33 1.68 6.02
CA ALA A 140 -4.34 1.13 5.14
C ALA A 140 -4.34 1.82 3.78
N PHE A 141 -4.83 1.08 2.79
CA PHE A 141 -5.11 1.59 1.46
C PHE A 141 -6.60 1.46 1.16
N PHE A 142 -7.28 2.58 1.00
CA PHE A 142 -8.68 2.60 0.59
C PHE A 142 -8.80 2.96 -0.89
N LYS A 143 -9.79 2.40 -1.59
CA LYS A 143 -10.03 2.79 -2.99
C LYS A 143 -10.37 4.27 -3.05
N THR A 144 -9.59 5.02 -3.83
CA THR A 144 -9.87 6.45 -4.05
C THR A 144 -10.88 6.65 -5.16
N GLN A 145 -11.60 7.77 -5.11
CA GLN A 145 -12.36 8.25 -6.26
C GLN A 145 -11.40 8.80 -7.32
N VAL A 146 -11.70 8.56 -8.59
CA VAL A 146 -10.80 8.83 -9.74
C VAL A 146 -11.49 9.69 -10.80
N ASP A 147 -12.58 10.35 -10.43
CA ASP A 147 -13.32 11.22 -11.34
C ASP A 147 -12.76 12.66 -11.34
N ARG A 148 -13.47 13.60 -11.99
CA ARG A 148 -13.06 15.00 -12.13
C ARG A 148 -13.75 15.95 -11.15
N TYR A 149 -14.55 15.42 -10.23
CA TYR A 149 -15.27 16.18 -9.22
C TYR A 149 -14.42 16.39 -7.97
N THR A 150 -14.87 17.31 -7.12
CA THR A 150 -14.24 17.55 -5.83
C THR A 150 -14.76 16.53 -4.83
N HIS A 151 -13.86 15.80 -4.19
CA HIS A 151 -14.18 14.85 -3.13
C HIS A 151 -13.64 15.32 -1.79
N LEU A 152 -14.38 15.09 -0.71
CA LEU A 152 -13.98 15.42 0.65
C LEU A 152 -13.41 14.18 1.35
N TYR A 153 -12.14 14.23 1.75
CA TYR A 153 -11.51 13.18 2.56
C TYR A 153 -11.44 13.62 4.01
N THR A 154 -11.90 12.78 4.93
CA THR A 154 -11.87 13.07 6.37
C THR A 154 -11.31 11.89 7.14
N LEU A 155 -10.33 12.16 7.98
CA LEU A 155 -9.76 11.23 8.95
C LEU A 155 -10.15 11.69 10.36
N ILE A 156 -10.66 10.77 11.15
CA ILE A 156 -11.02 10.99 12.54
C ILE A 156 -10.19 10.02 13.38
N LEU A 157 -9.35 10.56 14.25
CA LEU A 157 -8.54 9.80 15.20
C LEU A 157 -9.07 10.02 16.61
N ARG A 158 -9.35 8.93 17.32
CA ARG A 158 -9.92 8.99 18.68
C ARG A 158 -8.91 8.53 19.74
N PRO A 159 -9.06 9.01 20.99
CA PRO A 159 -8.20 8.60 22.10
C PRO A 159 -8.33 7.13 22.51
N ASP A 160 -9.39 6.46 22.10
CA ASP A 160 -9.60 5.02 22.28
C ASP A 160 -8.83 4.16 21.26
N GLN A 161 -7.90 4.77 20.53
CA GLN A 161 -7.11 4.16 19.45
C GLN A 161 -7.96 3.65 18.29
N THR A 162 -9.15 4.20 18.08
CA THR A 162 -9.94 3.95 16.87
C THR A 162 -9.72 5.04 15.83
N TYR A 163 -9.79 4.65 14.56
CA TYR A 163 -9.81 5.58 13.46
C TYR A 163 -11.08 5.39 12.63
N LYS A 164 -11.49 6.46 11.94
CA LYS A 164 -12.56 6.45 10.96
C LYS A 164 -12.15 7.28 9.76
N VAL A 165 -12.32 6.73 8.57
CA VAL A 165 -12.08 7.43 7.30
C VAL A 165 -13.41 7.59 6.58
N ASN A 166 -13.71 8.83 6.21
CA ASN A 166 -14.84 9.17 5.38
C ASN A 166 -14.38 9.75 4.04
N ILE A 167 -15.12 9.41 2.98
CA ILE A 167 -15.04 10.05 1.66
C ILE A 167 -16.43 10.60 1.37
N ASP A 168 -16.53 11.89 1.04
CA ASP A 168 -17.80 12.58 0.78
C ASP A 168 -18.83 12.45 1.91
N ASN A 169 -18.34 12.49 3.15
CA ASN A 169 -19.08 12.26 4.41
C ASN A 169 -19.59 10.84 4.61
N GLU A 170 -19.34 9.92 3.68
CA GLU A 170 -19.66 8.50 3.84
C GLU A 170 -18.48 7.75 4.45
N MET A 171 -18.77 6.86 5.40
CA MET A 171 -17.75 6.05 6.05
C MET A 171 -17.29 4.93 5.13
N VAL A 172 -16.02 4.98 4.75
CA VAL A 172 -15.40 3.96 3.90
C VAL A 172 -14.56 2.97 4.70
N ALA A 173 -14.09 3.38 5.88
CA ALA A 173 -13.33 2.51 6.76
C ALA A 173 -13.39 2.95 8.22
N SER A 174 -13.26 1.96 9.10
CA SER A 174 -13.09 2.15 10.54
C SER A 174 -12.36 0.96 11.12
N GLY A 175 -11.47 1.19 12.07
CA GLY A 175 -10.70 0.13 12.70
C GLY A 175 -10.03 0.60 13.98
N LYS A 176 -9.25 -0.30 14.58
CA LYS A 176 -8.35 0.01 15.68
C LYS A 176 -6.95 0.19 15.13
N LEU A 177 -6.25 1.21 15.61
CA LEU A 177 -4.88 1.50 15.22
C LEU A 177 -3.98 0.29 15.49
N GLU A 178 -4.05 -0.34 16.68
CA GLU A 178 -3.23 -1.51 17.00
C GLU A 178 -3.47 -2.74 16.13
N ASP A 179 -4.69 -2.91 15.62
CA ASP A 179 -5.04 -4.12 14.84
C ASP A 179 -4.62 -3.96 13.38
N ASP A 180 -4.69 -2.73 12.85
CA ASP A 180 -4.35 -2.41 11.46
C ASP A 180 -2.91 -1.88 11.29
N LEU A 181 -2.23 -1.52 12.38
CA LEU A 181 -0.81 -1.17 12.38
C LEU A 181 0.04 -2.43 12.59
N GLU A 182 0.92 -2.73 11.63
CA GLU A 182 2.08 -3.59 11.84
C GLU A 182 3.15 -2.91 12.74
N PHE A 183 2.74 -2.20 13.79
CA PHE A 183 3.65 -1.56 14.76
C PHE A 183 4.08 -2.54 15.86
N LEU A 184 3.16 -3.43 16.26
CA LEU A 184 3.37 -4.37 17.35
C LEU A 184 3.54 -5.79 16.82
N PRO A 185 4.37 -6.62 17.49
CA PRO A 185 4.37 -8.05 17.25
C PRO A 185 2.94 -8.62 17.32
N LEU A 186 2.64 -9.65 16.53
CA LEU A 186 1.33 -10.32 16.57
C LEU A 186 0.97 -10.68 18.01
N ARG A 187 -0.27 -10.40 18.43
CA ARG A 187 -0.78 -10.75 19.77
C ARG A 187 -0.65 -12.25 20.05
N LYS A 188 -0.83 -13.07 19.01
CA LYS A 188 -0.74 -14.53 19.06
C LYS A 188 0.28 -15.05 18.07
N ILE A 189 1.10 -15.99 18.52
CA ILE A 189 2.08 -16.70 17.72
C ILE A 189 1.79 -18.19 17.75
N ASN A 190 2.28 -18.94 16.75
CA ASN A 190 2.23 -20.40 16.82
C ASN A 190 3.04 -20.85 18.03
N ASP A 191 2.46 -21.78 18.80
CA ASP A 191 3.09 -22.27 20.01
C ASP A 191 4.42 -22.97 19.69
N PRO A 192 5.58 -22.40 20.06
CA PRO A 192 6.87 -22.97 19.68
C PRO A 192 7.13 -24.33 20.36
N THR A 193 6.33 -24.70 21.38
CA THR A 193 6.45 -25.96 22.11
C THR A 193 5.71 -27.11 21.44
N VAL A 194 4.76 -26.80 20.55
CA VAL A 194 3.93 -27.79 19.86
C VAL A 194 4.51 -28.05 18.47
N ARG A 195 4.55 -29.33 18.08
CA ARG A 195 4.91 -29.75 16.72
C ARG A 195 3.78 -30.56 16.10
N LYS A 196 3.74 -30.57 14.77
CA LYS A 196 2.81 -31.40 14.02
C LYS A 196 3.00 -32.87 14.44
N PRO A 197 1.94 -33.58 14.88
CA PRO A 197 2.03 -34.99 15.18
C PRO A 197 2.47 -35.79 13.96
N ILE A 198 3.30 -36.82 14.17
CA ILE A 198 3.83 -37.63 13.07
C ILE A 198 2.74 -38.46 12.37
N ASP A 199 1.64 -38.74 13.06
CA ASP A 199 0.47 -39.47 12.57
C ASP A 199 -0.58 -38.56 11.92
N TRP A 200 -0.34 -37.25 11.85
CA TRP A 200 -1.27 -36.31 11.23
C TRP A 200 -1.04 -36.20 9.72
N ASP A 201 -1.95 -36.77 8.96
CA ASP A 201 -1.94 -36.68 7.51
C ASP A 201 -2.73 -35.46 7.01
N ASP A 202 -2.02 -34.49 6.45
CA ASP A 202 -2.57 -33.29 5.81
C ASP A 202 -2.46 -33.33 4.28
N GLN A 203 -2.08 -34.48 3.71
CA GLN A 203 -2.11 -34.68 2.26
C GLN A 203 -3.52 -35.06 1.85
N MET A 204 -4.19 -34.17 1.12
CA MET A 204 -5.54 -34.42 0.61
C MET A 204 -5.55 -35.57 -0.41
N GLN A 205 -4.48 -35.69 -1.20
CA GLN A 205 -4.32 -36.75 -2.19
C GLN A 205 -2.97 -37.45 -2.03
N ILE A 206 -2.97 -38.75 -2.32
CA ILE A 206 -1.80 -39.62 -2.30
C ILE A 206 -1.74 -40.39 -3.63
N ASP A 207 -0.53 -40.83 -3.99
CA ASP A 207 -0.33 -41.77 -5.09
C ASP A 207 -1.14 -43.05 -4.84
N ASP A 208 -1.89 -43.51 -5.83
CA ASP A 208 -2.63 -44.76 -5.76
C ASP A 208 -1.64 -45.93 -5.64
N PRO A 209 -1.59 -46.62 -4.49
CA PRO A 209 -0.65 -47.73 -4.29
C PRO A 209 -0.95 -48.93 -5.21
N ASN A 210 -2.13 -48.97 -5.83
CA ASN A 210 -2.53 -50.02 -6.77
C ASN A 210 -2.37 -49.61 -8.24
N ASP A 211 -1.99 -48.35 -8.52
CA ASP A 211 -1.74 -47.93 -9.90
C ASP A 211 -0.34 -48.39 -10.30
N ILE A 212 -0.29 -49.41 -11.15
CA ILE A 212 0.95 -50.01 -11.62
C ILE A 212 1.28 -49.40 -12.97
N LYS A 213 2.56 -49.08 -13.17
CA LYS A 213 3.08 -48.62 -14.46
C LYS A 213 2.65 -49.58 -15.58
N PRO A 214 1.90 -49.10 -16.59
CA PRO A 214 1.45 -49.95 -17.69
C PRO A 214 2.61 -50.57 -18.46
N GLU A 215 2.41 -51.82 -18.90
CA GLU A 215 3.35 -52.49 -19.79
C GLU A 215 3.44 -51.72 -21.12
N GLY A 216 4.64 -51.28 -21.49
CA GLY A 216 4.88 -50.43 -22.68
C GLY A 216 5.02 -48.93 -22.41
N TRP A 217 5.00 -48.47 -21.16
CA TRP A 217 5.23 -47.05 -20.82
C TRP A 217 6.70 -46.61 -20.93
N ASP A 218 7.64 -47.54 -20.81
CA ASP A 218 9.09 -47.28 -20.98
C ASP A 218 9.45 -47.13 -22.46
N GLU A 219 9.00 -46.03 -23.04
CA GLU A 219 9.50 -45.57 -24.32
C GLU A 219 10.88 -44.91 -24.13
N PRO A 220 11.79 -45.02 -25.11
CA PRO A 220 13.10 -44.38 -25.02
C PRO A 220 12.97 -42.86 -25.05
N GLU A 221 13.68 -42.18 -24.15
CA GLU A 221 13.75 -40.71 -24.07
C GLU A 221 14.28 -40.09 -25.36
N TYR A 222 15.20 -40.80 -26.03
CA TYR A 222 15.81 -40.40 -27.29
C TYR A 222 15.50 -41.41 -28.39
N VAL A 223 14.99 -40.93 -29.52
CA VAL A 223 14.73 -41.70 -30.74
C VAL A 223 15.55 -41.14 -31.90
N MET A 224 16.01 -42.01 -32.80
CA MET A 224 16.71 -41.57 -34.01
C MET A 224 15.74 -40.84 -34.93
N ASP A 225 16.08 -39.62 -35.33
CA ASP A 225 15.33 -38.85 -36.29
C ASP A 225 15.67 -39.29 -37.71
N THR A 226 14.93 -40.27 -38.22
CA THR A 226 15.09 -40.79 -39.57
C THR A 226 14.61 -39.83 -40.67
N SER A 227 14.01 -38.70 -40.30
CA SER A 227 13.58 -37.65 -41.24
C SER A 227 14.69 -36.63 -41.54
N ALA A 228 15.71 -36.54 -40.67
CA ALA A 228 16.89 -35.76 -40.95
C ALA A 228 17.69 -36.43 -42.08
N GLY A 229 17.91 -35.71 -43.18
CA GLY A 229 18.75 -36.15 -44.28
C GLY A 229 20.20 -35.69 -44.10
N LYS A 230 21.13 -36.45 -44.65
CA LYS A 230 22.52 -36.00 -44.83
C LYS A 230 22.52 -34.76 -45.74
N SER A 231 23.11 -33.66 -45.28
CA SER A 231 23.23 -32.44 -46.08
C SER A 231 24.17 -32.64 -47.27
N GLU A 232 23.92 -31.95 -48.39
CA GLU A 232 24.80 -32.01 -49.57
C GLU A 232 26.25 -31.59 -49.28
N ASP A 233 26.46 -30.75 -48.26
CA ASP A 233 27.79 -30.27 -47.82
C ASP A 233 28.51 -31.22 -46.85
N TRP A 234 28.00 -32.44 -46.62
CA TRP A 234 28.64 -33.38 -45.69
C TRP A 234 29.76 -34.20 -46.35
N ASP A 235 30.99 -34.02 -45.86
CA ASP A 235 32.16 -34.79 -46.28
C ASP A 235 32.54 -35.86 -45.25
N ASP A 236 32.36 -37.14 -45.57
CA ASP A 236 32.66 -38.26 -44.67
C ASP A 236 34.16 -38.38 -44.35
N ALA A 237 35.05 -37.90 -45.22
CA ALA A 237 36.50 -37.95 -45.00
C ALA A 237 36.98 -36.94 -43.95
N VAL A 238 36.21 -35.85 -43.75
CA VAL A 238 36.52 -34.77 -42.81
C VAL A 238 35.66 -34.88 -41.54
N ASN A 239 34.37 -35.22 -41.68
CA ASN A 239 33.39 -35.18 -40.59
C ASN A 239 33.07 -36.58 -40.01
N GLY A 240 33.54 -37.66 -40.64
CA GLY A 240 33.21 -39.03 -40.28
C GLY A 240 31.91 -39.55 -40.90
N GLU A 241 31.62 -40.84 -40.71
CA GLU A 241 30.38 -41.46 -41.19
C GLU A 241 29.16 -40.74 -40.59
N TRP A 242 28.24 -40.33 -41.46
CA TRP A 242 27.02 -39.63 -41.04
C TRP A 242 26.08 -40.59 -40.28
N HIS A 243 25.59 -40.14 -39.13
CA HIS A 243 24.60 -40.85 -38.32
C HIS A 243 23.37 -39.97 -38.09
N TYR A 244 22.19 -40.60 -37.98
CA TYR A 244 20.95 -39.90 -37.65
C TYR A 244 21.06 -39.17 -36.31
N PRO A 245 20.59 -37.91 -36.20
CA PRO A 245 20.54 -37.22 -34.92
C PRO A 245 19.53 -37.89 -34.00
N MET A 246 19.84 -37.90 -32.70
CA MET A 246 18.92 -38.34 -31.66
C MET A 246 18.02 -37.18 -31.25
N ASN A 247 16.72 -37.32 -31.41
CA ASN A 247 15.71 -36.36 -30.96
C ASN A 247 14.99 -36.90 -29.72
N ILE A 248 14.52 -35.99 -28.87
CA ILE A 248 13.65 -36.36 -27.74
C ILE A 248 12.35 -36.95 -28.31
N SER A 249 11.97 -38.13 -27.84
CA SER A 249 10.73 -38.76 -28.25
C SER A 249 9.52 -37.92 -27.84
N LEU A 250 8.65 -37.58 -28.80
CA LEU A 250 7.42 -36.83 -28.54
C LEU A 250 6.43 -37.60 -27.65
N SER A 251 6.57 -38.92 -27.58
CA SER A 251 5.72 -39.82 -26.81
C SER A 251 6.32 -40.21 -25.46
N TRP A 252 7.59 -39.87 -25.19
CA TRP A 252 8.21 -40.06 -23.87
C TRP A 252 7.53 -39.20 -22.80
N ARG A 253 7.14 -39.84 -21.70
CA ARG A 253 6.62 -39.19 -20.49
C ARG A 253 7.07 -39.94 -19.26
N GLU A 254 7.50 -39.21 -18.24
CA GLU A 254 7.72 -39.77 -16.90
C GLU A 254 6.40 -40.34 -16.37
N TRP A 255 6.40 -41.62 -15.99
CA TRP A 255 5.23 -42.23 -15.35
C TRP A 255 5.08 -41.72 -13.93
N LYS A 256 3.87 -41.29 -13.56
CA LYS A 256 3.48 -40.97 -12.18
C LYS A 256 2.17 -41.70 -11.85
N PRO A 257 2.05 -42.31 -10.66
CA PRO A 257 0.80 -42.90 -10.23
C PRO A 257 -0.33 -41.88 -10.25
N ARG A 258 -1.55 -42.34 -10.51
CA ARG A 258 -2.76 -41.53 -10.32
C ARG A 258 -2.87 -41.08 -8.88
N GLN A 259 -3.36 -39.86 -8.67
CA GLN A 259 -3.69 -39.36 -7.35
C GLN A 259 -5.07 -39.86 -6.94
N ILE A 260 -5.19 -40.42 -5.74
CA ILE A 260 -6.46 -40.78 -5.10
C ILE A 260 -6.65 -39.96 -3.82
N ASP A 261 -7.90 -39.76 -3.42
CA ASP A 261 -8.20 -39.10 -2.16
C ASP A 261 -7.68 -39.94 -1.00
N ASN A 262 -6.94 -39.28 -0.10
CA ASN A 262 -6.32 -39.96 1.02
C ASN A 262 -7.36 -40.30 2.10
N PRO A 263 -7.64 -41.58 2.38
CA PRO A 263 -8.61 -41.98 3.39
C PRO A 263 -8.20 -41.58 4.82
N ASN A 264 -6.90 -41.31 5.05
CA ASN A 264 -6.37 -40.89 6.34
C ASN A 264 -6.28 -39.37 6.51
N TYR A 265 -6.70 -38.58 5.51
CA TYR A 265 -6.64 -37.13 5.56
C TYR A 265 -7.41 -36.57 6.76
N ARG A 266 -6.71 -35.87 7.66
CA ARG A 266 -7.28 -35.26 8.87
C ARG A 266 -7.51 -33.75 8.73
N GLY A 267 -7.26 -33.18 7.55
CA GLY A 267 -7.29 -31.73 7.35
C GLY A 267 -5.91 -31.08 7.50
N VAL A 268 -5.80 -29.82 7.11
CA VAL A 268 -4.60 -29.01 7.41
C VAL A 268 -4.46 -28.91 8.93
N TRP A 269 -3.30 -29.31 9.46
CA TRP A 269 -3.06 -29.31 10.90
C TRP A 269 -3.20 -27.89 11.49
N PRO A 270 -4.17 -27.63 12.38
CA PRO A 270 -4.33 -26.32 12.98
C PRO A 270 -3.31 -26.15 14.11
N HIS A 271 -2.18 -25.49 13.81
CA HIS A 271 -1.15 -25.21 14.81
C HIS A 271 -1.74 -24.40 15.97
N PRO A 272 -1.66 -24.86 17.24
CA PRO A 272 -2.14 -24.09 18.38
C PRO A 272 -1.45 -22.73 18.45
N GLN A 273 -2.21 -21.70 18.78
CA GLN A 273 -1.71 -20.35 18.98
C GLN A 273 -1.61 -20.04 20.47
N THR A 274 -0.51 -19.40 20.87
CA THR A 274 -0.26 -18.92 22.24
C THR A 274 -0.03 -17.41 22.24
N ASP A 275 -0.15 -16.78 23.40
CA ASP A 275 0.09 -15.35 23.54
C ASP A 275 1.58 -15.04 23.31
N ASN A 276 1.84 -13.98 22.57
CA ASN A 276 3.21 -13.57 22.25
C ASN A 276 3.85 -12.86 23.45
N PRO A 277 4.92 -13.40 24.05
CA PRO A 277 5.58 -12.77 25.20
C PRO A 277 6.24 -11.42 24.85
N ASN A 278 6.50 -11.17 23.57
CA ASN A 278 7.06 -9.90 23.08
C ASN A 278 5.98 -8.85 22.75
N TYR A 279 4.69 -9.21 22.83
CA TYR A 279 3.62 -8.25 22.62
C TYR A 279 3.45 -7.37 23.86
N SER A 280 3.55 -6.06 23.67
CA SER A 280 3.20 -5.06 24.67
C SER A 280 2.26 -4.05 24.03
N PRO A 281 1.06 -3.81 24.59
CA PRO A 281 0.16 -2.80 24.08
C PRO A 281 0.76 -1.40 24.25
N ASP A 282 0.61 -0.55 23.23
CA ASP A 282 1.01 0.85 23.28
C ASP A 282 -0.24 1.74 23.18
N PHE A 283 -0.64 2.34 24.31
CA PHE A 283 -1.81 3.20 24.38
C PHE A 283 -1.59 4.63 23.87
N SER A 284 -0.37 4.95 23.44
CA SER A 284 0.05 6.30 23.04
C SER A 284 0.17 6.49 21.53
N ILE A 285 -0.08 5.45 20.73
CA ILE A 285 0.04 5.46 19.26
C ILE A 285 -0.74 6.60 18.61
N TYR A 286 -1.94 6.90 19.11
CA TYR A 286 -2.79 7.97 18.56
C TYR A 286 -2.28 9.38 18.89
N SER A 287 -1.43 9.51 19.92
CA SER A 287 -1.10 10.77 20.54
C SER A 287 0.23 11.34 20.05
N TYR A 288 0.20 12.59 19.62
CA TYR A 288 1.36 13.39 19.25
C TYR A 288 1.37 14.68 20.06
N GLU A 289 2.58 15.13 20.33
CA GLU A 289 2.84 16.40 20.98
C GLU A 289 3.36 17.40 19.95
N ASN A 290 3.22 18.69 20.26
CA ASN A 290 3.85 19.76 19.48
C ASN A 290 3.49 19.81 17.97
N ILE A 291 2.27 19.42 17.60
CA ILE A 291 1.79 19.53 16.21
C ILE A 291 1.57 21.00 15.89
N SER A 292 2.28 21.54 14.90
CA SER A 292 2.12 22.97 14.54
C SER A 292 2.32 23.30 13.07
N ILE A 293 2.68 22.33 12.23
CA ILE A 293 2.88 22.54 10.81
C ILE A 293 2.04 21.54 10.02
N ILE A 294 1.40 22.07 8.99
CA ILE A 294 0.72 21.30 7.95
C ILE A 294 1.52 21.44 6.66
N GLY A 295 1.78 20.33 5.99
CA GLY A 295 2.56 20.31 4.76
C GLY A 295 1.87 19.54 3.65
N LEU A 296 2.05 20.07 2.44
CA LEU A 296 1.64 19.49 1.18
C LEU A 296 2.92 19.22 0.39
N GLY A 297 3.24 17.96 0.18
CA GLY A 297 4.33 17.50 -0.69
C GLY A 297 3.77 16.54 -1.72
N ILE A 298 3.80 16.92 -3.00
CA ILE A 298 3.17 16.19 -4.12
C ILE A 298 4.14 16.14 -5.29
#